data_AF-A0AA35WJE8-F1
#
_entry.id   AF-A0AA35WJE8-F1
#
_cell.length_a   1.000
_cell.length_b   1.000
_cell.length_c   1.000
_cell.angle_alpha   90.00
_cell.angle_beta   90.00
_cell.angle_gamma   90.00
#
_symmetry.space_group_name_H-M   'P 1'
#
loop_
_entity.id
_entity.type
_entity.pdbx_description
1 polymer ?
#
loop_
_entity_poly.entity_id
_entity_poly.type
_entity_poly.pdbx_seq_one_letter_code
_entity_poly.pdbx_strand_id
1 'polypeptide(L)'
;MGGYLSKRMEGMMKEMTRENQEFMLKAQAMQVERQLQMQTLMREKMLAQQLAMARERLYWWGGFYALASLGLIRGAMVRRQPWILGPLVPLTFVVAYQADLAYGNKMERVIAEADSMLEKERKMLALPGAPLSIDLLDSRRKK
;
A
#
# COMPACT_ATOMS: atom_id res chain seq x y z
N MET A 1 -52.62 42.86 5.59
CA MET A 1 -52.37 41.41 5.37
C MET A 1 -50.93 41.06 4.95
N GLY A 2 -49.96 42.00 4.87
CA GLY A 2 -48.59 41.70 4.41
C GLY A 2 -47.63 41.10 5.46
N GLY A 3 -47.84 41.37 6.76
CA GLY A 3 -46.92 40.91 7.82
C GLY A 3 -46.93 39.40 8.09
N TYR A 4 -48.07 38.72 7.90
CA TYR A 4 -48.17 37.27 8.10
C TYR A 4 -47.52 36.47 6.97
N LEU A 5 -47.60 36.99 5.74
CA LEU A 5 -46.97 36.40 4.56
C LEU A 5 -45.43 36.54 4.64
N SER A 6 -44.95 37.72 5.04
CA SER A 6 -43.52 37.97 5.29
C SER A 6 -42.94 37.09 6.41
N LYS A 7 -43.65 36.93 7.55
CA LYS A 7 -43.20 36.04 8.64
C LYS A 7 -43.14 34.56 8.24
N ARG A 8 -44.09 34.09 7.43
CA ARG A 8 -44.06 32.72 6.86
C ARG A 8 -42.91 32.56 5.86
N MET A 9 -42.62 33.59 5.07
CA MET A 9 -41.54 33.59 4.10
C MET A 9 -40.16 33.64 4.77
N GLU A 10 -40.01 34.37 5.87
CA GLU A 10 -38.81 34.34 6.72
C GLU A 10 -38.63 32.99 7.44
N GLY A 11 -39.72 32.38 7.93
CA GLY A 11 -39.70 31.03 8.49
C GLY A 11 -39.23 29.99 7.48
N MET A 12 -39.82 29.98 6.28
CA MET A 12 -39.38 29.12 5.18
C MET A 12 -37.95 29.38 4.74
N MET A 13 -37.50 30.65 4.69
CA MET A 13 -36.10 30.94 4.35
C MET A 13 -35.13 30.41 5.41
N LYS A 14 -35.48 30.51 6.70
CA LYS A 14 -34.67 29.96 7.80
C LYS A 14 -34.63 28.43 7.80
N GLU A 15 -35.75 27.78 7.49
CA GLU A 15 -35.81 26.33 7.33
C GLU A 15 -35.00 25.87 6.11
N MET A 16 -35.14 26.53 4.96
CA MET A 16 -34.38 26.23 3.74
C MET A 16 -32.87 26.45 3.93
N THR A 17 -32.47 27.50 4.64
CA THR A 17 -31.04 27.75 4.94
C THR A 17 -30.46 26.74 5.92
N ARG A 18 -31.24 26.30 6.92
CA ARG A 18 -30.85 25.19 7.82
C ARG A 18 -30.75 23.87 7.07
N GLU A 19 -31.72 23.54 6.23
CA GLU A 19 -31.71 22.33 5.40
C GLU A 19 -30.53 22.34 4.42
N ASN A 20 -30.23 23.49 3.79
CA ASN A 20 -29.03 23.66 2.96
C ASN A 20 -27.73 23.52 3.75
N GLN A 21 -27.67 24.02 4.99
CA GLN A 21 -26.51 23.82 5.87
C GLN A 21 -26.33 22.35 6.24
N GLU A 22 -27.41 21.65 6.59
CA GLU A 22 -27.37 20.21 6.86
C GLU A 22 -26.97 19.40 5.62
N PHE A 23 -27.49 19.76 4.44
CA PHE A 23 -27.11 19.14 3.18
C PHE A 23 -25.62 19.36 2.88
N MET A 24 -25.12 20.60 3.06
CA MET A 24 -23.69 20.94 2.91
C MET A 24 -22.81 20.11 3.85
N LEU A 25 -23.19 19.98 5.13
CA LEU A 25 -22.46 19.18 6.11
C LEU A 25 -22.49 17.68 5.78
N LYS A 26 -23.66 17.15 5.37
CA LYS A 26 -23.81 15.75 4.94
C LYS A 26 -23.00 15.46 3.67
N ALA A 27 -22.99 16.38 2.71
CA ALA A 27 -22.19 16.26 1.50
C ALA A 27 -20.69 16.28 1.80
N GLN A 28 -20.24 17.16 2.70
CA GLN A 28 -18.84 17.21 3.14
C GLN A 28 -18.44 15.93 3.89
N ALA A 29 -19.28 15.44 4.81
CA ALA A 29 -19.04 14.18 5.51
C ALA A 29 -18.93 12.99 4.54
N MET A 30 -19.85 12.91 3.56
CA MET A 30 -19.81 11.88 2.51
C MET A 30 -18.54 11.99 1.65
N GLN A 31 -18.08 13.21 1.35
CA GLN A 31 -16.84 13.41 0.60
C GLN A 31 -15.62 12.92 1.38
N VAL A 32 -15.54 13.21 2.68
CA VAL A 32 -14.47 12.74 3.56
C VAL A 32 -14.50 11.21 3.68
N GLU A 33 -15.68 10.61 3.85
CA GLU A 33 -15.84 9.15 3.93
C GLU A 33 -15.34 8.47 2.66
N ARG A 34 -15.72 8.97 1.48
CA ARG A 34 -15.23 8.47 0.19
C ARG A 34 -13.72 8.59 0.06
N GLN A 35 -13.12 9.68 0.54
CA GLN A 35 -11.66 9.84 0.53
C GLN A 35 -10.97 8.81 1.40
N LEU A 36 -11.50 8.54 2.60
CA LEU A 36 -10.95 7.52 3.50
C LEU A 36 -11.09 6.12 2.90
N GLN A 37 -12.26 5.80 2.34
CA GLN A 37 -12.48 4.53 1.63
C GLN A 37 -11.50 4.36 0.46
N MET A 38 -11.30 5.40 -0.35
CA MET A 38 -10.32 5.39 -1.43
C MET A 38 -8.90 5.14 -0.93
N GLN A 39 -8.50 5.74 0.19
CA GLN A 39 -7.16 5.51 0.77
C GLN A 39 -6.98 4.06 1.23
N THR A 40 -7.96 3.50 1.93
CA THR A 40 -7.92 2.10 2.37
C THR A 40 -7.87 1.15 1.18
N LEU A 41 -8.72 1.36 0.17
CA LEU A 41 -8.75 0.54 -1.04
C LEU A 41 -7.42 0.61 -1.81
N MET A 42 -6.81 1.79 -1.92
CA MET A 42 -5.49 1.93 -2.56
C MET A 42 -4.42 1.19 -1.78
N ARG A 43 -4.45 1.23 -0.45
CA ARG A 43 -3.52 0.50 0.42
C ARG A 43 -3.67 -1.01 0.26
N GLU A 44 -4.89 -1.51 0.29
CA GLU A 44 -5.21 -2.92 0.07
C GLU A 44 -4.77 -3.40 -1.31
N LYS A 45 -5.07 -2.62 -2.36
CA LYS A 45 -4.62 -2.92 -3.73
C LYS A 45 -3.11 -2.95 -3.85
N MET A 46 -2.41 -2.03 -3.19
CA MET A 46 -0.94 -1.98 -3.20
C MET A 46 -0.34 -3.22 -2.52
N LEU A 47 -0.91 -3.68 -1.40
CA LEU A 47 -0.50 -4.92 -0.75
C LEU A 47 -0.81 -6.15 -1.62
N ALA A 48 -2.01 -6.21 -2.20
CA ALA A 48 -2.41 -7.28 -3.11
C ALA A 48 -1.49 -7.37 -4.34
N GLN A 49 -1.11 -6.23 -4.92
CA GLN A 49 -0.16 -6.15 -6.03
C GLN A 49 1.23 -6.64 -5.61
N GLN A 50 1.71 -6.28 -4.41
CA GLN A 50 2.99 -6.79 -3.91
C GLN A 50 2.98 -8.32 -3.75
N LEU A 51 1.90 -8.88 -3.21
CA LEU A 51 1.74 -10.32 -3.08
C LEU A 51 1.65 -11.02 -4.45
N ALA A 52 0.90 -10.45 -5.39
CA ALA A 52 0.81 -10.96 -6.76
C ALA A 52 2.19 -10.94 -7.45
N MET A 53 2.94 -9.85 -7.30
CA MET A 53 4.31 -9.73 -7.82
C MET A 53 5.25 -10.76 -7.19
N ALA A 54 5.11 -11.07 -5.89
CA ALA A 54 5.90 -12.11 -5.24
C ALA A 54 5.60 -13.50 -5.83
N ARG A 55 4.31 -13.82 -6.07
CA ARG A 55 3.89 -15.09 -6.69
C ARG A 55 4.40 -15.23 -8.12
N GLU A 56 4.26 -14.20 -8.94
CA GLU A 56 4.77 -14.21 -10.31
C GLU A 56 6.29 -14.42 -10.35
N ARG A 57 7.01 -13.72 -9.47
CA ARG A 57 8.46 -13.86 -9.33
C ARG A 57 8.85 -15.28 -8.93
N LEU A 58 8.09 -15.92 -8.04
CA LEU A 58 8.32 -17.31 -7.66
C LEU A 58 8.11 -18.26 -8.82
N TYR A 59 7.08 -18.07 -9.66
CA TYR A 59 6.89 -18.92 -10.84
C TYR A 59 8.07 -18.80 -11.81
N TRP A 60 8.54 -17.58 -12.05
CA TRP A 60 9.69 -17.35 -12.92
C TRP A 60 10.97 -17.99 -12.36
N TRP A 61 11.30 -17.73 -11.09
CA TRP A 61 12.48 -18.32 -10.43
C TRP A 61 12.37 -19.82 -10.25
N GLY A 62 11.17 -20.34 -10.00
CA GLY A 62 10.88 -21.77 -9.85
C GLY A 62 11.11 -22.51 -11.16
N GLY A 63 10.66 -21.95 -12.29
CA GLY A 63 10.93 -22.49 -13.62
C GLY A 63 12.43 -22.50 -13.93
N PHE A 64 13.13 -21.39 -13.68
CA PHE A 64 14.59 -21.33 -13.83
C PHE A 64 15.30 -22.36 -12.95
N TYR A 65 14.90 -22.49 -11.68
CA TYR A 65 15.47 -23.44 -10.73
C TYR A 65 15.25 -24.89 -11.16
N ALA A 66 14.07 -25.23 -11.69
CA ALA A 66 13.78 -26.55 -12.22
C ALA A 66 14.71 -26.87 -13.41
N LEU A 67 14.85 -25.95 -14.37
CA LEU A 67 15.75 -26.15 -15.52
C LEU A 67 17.22 -26.24 -15.11
N ALA A 68 17.67 -25.34 -14.23
CA ALA A 68 19.03 -25.32 -13.72
C ALA A 68 19.36 -26.59 -12.93
N SER A 69 18.46 -27.05 -12.05
CA SER A 69 18.65 -28.29 -11.30
C SER A 69 18.74 -29.51 -12.19
N LEU A 70 17.87 -29.66 -13.18
CA LEU A 70 17.98 -30.76 -14.16
C LEU A 70 19.32 -30.73 -14.92
N GLY A 71 19.75 -29.55 -15.36
CA GLY A 71 21.03 -29.38 -16.07
C GLY A 71 22.25 -29.72 -15.18
N LEU A 72 22.25 -29.25 -13.94
CA LEU A 72 23.35 -29.50 -13.00
C LEU A 72 23.38 -30.96 -12.52
N ILE A 73 22.23 -31.58 -12.28
CA ILE A 73 22.13 -33.01 -11.94
C ILE A 73 22.66 -33.86 -13.09
N ARG A 74 22.20 -33.61 -14.32
CA ARG A 74 22.72 -34.29 -15.52
C ARG A 74 24.23 -34.10 -15.65
N GLY A 75 24.73 -32.88 -15.47
CA GLY A 75 26.16 -32.56 -15.52
C GLY A 75 26.99 -33.29 -14.48
N ALA A 76 26.51 -33.34 -13.24
CA ALA A 76 27.13 -34.08 -12.14
C ALA A 76 27.17 -35.59 -12.41
N MET A 77 26.09 -36.17 -12.96
CA MET A 77 26.04 -37.59 -13.33
C MET A 77 27.00 -37.94 -14.46
N VAL A 78 27.04 -37.13 -15.52
CA VAL A 78 27.89 -37.39 -16.70
C VAL A 78 29.37 -37.24 -16.35
N ARG A 79 29.73 -36.19 -15.62
CA ARG A 79 31.13 -35.93 -15.25
C ARG A 79 31.57 -36.71 -14.00
N ARG A 80 30.64 -37.32 -13.26
CA ARG A 80 30.86 -37.95 -11.95
C ARG A 80 31.48 -37.00 -10.92
N GLN A 81 31.13 -35.73 -11.00
CA GLN A 81 31.68 -34.65 -10.19
C GLN A 81 30.55 -33.99 -9.37
N PRO A 82 30.40 -34.32 -8.07
CA PRO A 82 29.29 -33.83 -7.26
C PRO A 82 29.35 -32.32 -6.96
N TRP A 83 30.55 -31.72 -7.02
CA TRP A 83 30.72 -30.27 -6.78
C TRP A 83 30.04 -29.38 -7.84
N ILE A 84 29.68 -29.94 -9.00
CA ILE A 84 28.87 -29.26 -10.02
C ILE A 84 27.50 -28.84 -9.46
N LEU A 85 27.00 -29.53 -8.43
CA LEU A 85 25.75 -29.17 -7.74
C LEU A 85 25.90 -27.98 -6.79
N GLY A 86 27.13 -27.49 -6.54
CA GLY A 86 27.40 -26.38 -5.61
C GLY A 86 26.49 -25.15 -5.79
N PRO A 87 26.23 -24.68 -7.04
CA PRO A 87 25.32 -23.56 -7.28
C PRO A 87 23.86 -23.79 -6.87
N LEU A 88 23.43 -25.05 -6.67
CA LEU A 88 22.06 -25.31 -6.22
C LEU A 88 21.81 -24.80 -4.81
N VAL A 89 22.79 -24.86 -3.91
CA VAL A 89 22.60 -24.42 -2.51
C VAL A 89 22.15 -22.96 -2.42
N PRO A 90 22.88 -21.96 -2.98
CA PRO A 90 22.41 -20.58 -2.95
C PRO A 90 21.13 -20.38 -3.76
N LEU A 91 20.91 -21.11 -4.87
CA LEU A 91 19.69 -21.01 -5.65
C LEU A 91 18.45 -21.50 -4.88
N THR A 92 18.55 -22.65 -4.19
CA THR A 92 17.48 -23.18 -3.35
C THR A 92 17.13 -22.20 -2.23
N PHE A 93 18.13 -21.55 -1.63
CA PHE A 93 17.91 -20.53 -0.60
C PHE A 93 17.08 -19.36 -1.11
N VAL A 94 17.41 -18.83 -2.30
CA VAL A 94 16.66 -17.73 -2.93
C VAL A 94 15.23 -18.16 -3.25
N VAL A 95 15.04 -19.34 -3.85
CA VAL A 95 13.70 -19.84 -4.19
C VAL A 95 12.86 -20.10 -2.96
N ALA A 96 13.43 -20.68 -1.91
CA ALA A 96 12.76 -20.90 -0.63
C ALA A 96 12.32 -19.58 0.02
N TYR A 97 13.16 -18.55 -0.04
CA TYR A 97 12.81 -17.21 0.42
C TYR A 97 11.65 -16.60 -0.38
N GLN A 98 11.67 -16.73 -1.71
CA GLN A 98 10.56 -16.26 -2.55
C GLN A 98 9.27 -17.06 -2.30
N ALA A 99 9.37 -18.35 -1.96
CA ALA A 99 8.22 -19.17 -1.59
C ALA A 99 7.59 -18.71 -0.26
N ASP A 100 8.41 -18.42 0.76
CA ASP A 100 7.94 -17.85 2.04
C ASP A 100 7.32 -16.45 1.85
N LEU A 101 7.84 -15.64 0.91
CA LEU A 101 7.24 -14.37 0.53
C LEU A 101 5.89 -14.49 -0.18
N ALA A 102 5.73 -15.48 -1.05
CA ALA A 102 4.54 -15.62 -1.90
C ALA A 102 3.37 -16.35 -1.22
N TYR A 103 3.68 -17.33 -0.38
CA TYR A 103 2.70 -18.23 0.24
C TYR A 103 2.86 -18.41 1.75
N GLY A 104 4.03 -18.07 2.30
CA GLY A 104 4.29 -18.15 3.72
C GLY A 104 3.84 -16.91 4.49
N ASN A 105 4.39 -16.75 5.70
CA ASN A 105 4.03 -15.66 6.62
C ASN A 105 4.99 -14.45 6.53
N LYS A 106 5.93 -14.46 5.57
CA LYS A 106 6.95 -13.40 5.47
C LYS A 106 6.34 -12.03 5.24
N MET A 107 5.32 -11.93 4.38
CA MET A 107 4.64 -10.66 4.13
C MET A 107 3.93 -10.12 5.36
N GLU A 108 3.26 -10.98 6.13
CA GLU A 108 2.63 -10.60 7.40
C GLU A 108 3.66 -10.08 8.41
N ARG A 109 4.81 -10.76 8.53
CA ARG A 109 5.92 -10.31 9.37
C ARG A 109 6.49 -8.97 8.94
N VAL A 110 6.62 -8.73 7.64
CA VAL A 110 7.11 -7.45 7.11
C VAL A 110 6.12 -6.32 7.44
N ILE A 111 4.81 -6.58 7.37
CA ILE A 111 3.78 -5.61 7.75
C ILE A 111 3.85 -5.32 9.26
N ALA A 112 3.92 -6.36 10.10
CA ALA A 112 4.02 -6.20 11.55
C ALA A 112 5.30 -5.44 11.97
N GLU A 113 6.42 -5.72 11.30
CA GLU A 113 7.68 -4.99 11.52
C GLU A 113 7.53 -3.51 11.11
N ALA A 114 6.90 -3.23 9.98
CA ALA A 114 6.66 -1.86 9.52
C ALA A 114 5.75 -1.08 10.50
N ASP A 115 4.74 -1.71 11.07
CA ASP A 115 3.90 -1.10 12.12
C ASP A 115 4.72 -0.79 13.38
N SER A 116 5.55 -1.74 13.84
CA SER A 116 6.46 -1.52 14.98
C SER A 116 7.44 -0.36 14.72
N MET A 117 7.97 -0.23 13.49
CA MET A 117 8.85 0.88 13.09
C MET A 117 8.13 2.24 13.14
N LEU A 118 6.87 2.31 12.69
CA LEU A 118 6.07 3.53 12.73
C LEU A 118 5.80 4.00 14.17
N GLU A 119 5.61 3.05 15.10
CA GLU A 119 5.36 3.33 16.51
C GLU A 119 6.63 3.69 17.28
N LYS A 120 7.68 2.86 17.17
CA LYS A 120 8.86 2.92 18.06
C LYS A 120 10.04 3.68 17.46
N GLU A 121 10.17 3.64 16.13
CA GLU A 121 11.37 4.11 15.42
C GLU A 121 11.09 5.28 14.48
N ARG A 122 10.00 6.03 14.71
CA ARG A 122 9.55 7.12 13.84
C ARG A 122 10.61 8.18 13.55
N LYS A 123 11.61 8.34 14.43
CA LYS A 123 12.76 9.23 14.23
C LYS A 123 13.66 8.80 13.06
N MET A 124 13.76 7.50 12.77
CA MET A 124 14.52 6.98 11.61
C MET A 124 13.79 7.20 10.28
N LEU A 125 12.48 7.45 10.33
CA LEU A 125 11.63 7.72 9.17
C LEU A 125 11.54 9.22 8.83
N ALA A 126 12.39 10.06 9.43
CA ALA A 126 12.42 11.49 9.15
C ALA A 126 12.77 11.73 7.67
N LEU A 127 11.84 12.33 6.94
CA LEU A 127 12.10 12.75 5.56
C LEU A 127 13.18 13.84 5.58
N PRO A 128 14.16 13.80 4.66
CA PRO A 128 15.16 14.86 4.56
C PRO A 128 14.48 16.17 4.15
N GLY A 129 14.68 17.21 4.96
CA GLY A 129 14.08 18.53 4.80
C GLY A 129 13.02 18.85 5.86
N ALA A 130 12.65 20.13 5.97
CA ALA A 130 11.55 20.53 6.83
C ALA A 130 10.23 19.92 6.30
N PRO A 131 9.34 19.43 7.19
CA PRO A 131 8.04 18.93 6.78
C PRO A 131 7.32 19.99 5.95
N LEU A 132 6.59 19.57 4.92
CA LEU A 132 5.78 20.46 4.09
C LEU A 132 4.82 21.25 4.97
N SER A 133 5.20 22.49 5.28
CA SER A 133 4.37 23.45 5.99
C SER A 133 3.71 24.39 4.98
N ILE A 134 2.57 24.94 5.39
CA ILE A 134 1.87 26.00 4.65
C ILE A 134 2.83 27.17 4.37
N ASP A 135 3.67 27.53 5.35
CA ASP A 135 4.70 28.57 5.21
C ASP A 135 5.73 28.24 4.12
N LEU A 136 6.14 26.96 4.00
CA LEU A 136 7.06 26.52 2.95
C LEU A 136 6.42 26.56 1.57
N LEU A 137 5.13 26.22 1.46
CA LEU A 137 4.37 26.28 0.21
C LEU A 137 4.20 27.73 -0.26
N ASP A 138 3.85 28.63 0.66
CA ASP A 138 3.69 30.06 0.37
C ASP A 138 5.03 30.71 0.01
N SER A 139 6.12 30.31 0.67
CA SER A 139 7.48 30.77 0.35
C SER A 139 7.94 30.30 -1.04
N ARG A 140 7.51 29.12 -1.48
CA ARG A 140 7.80 28.59 -2.84
C ARG A 140 6.96 29.26 -3.92
N ARG A 141 5.71 29.63 -3.62
CA ARG A 141 4.80 30.31 -4.57
C ARG A 141 5.18 31.77 -4.83
N LYS A 142 5.87 32.41 -3.89
CA LYS A 142 6.32 33.81 -3.98
C LYS A 142 7.66 33.99 -4.74
N LYS A 143 8.31 32.91 -5.18
CA LYS A 143 9.46 32.93 -6.10
C LYS A 143 9.00 32.72 -7.53
#